data_AF-A0A2K5E9B3-F1
#
_entry.id   AF-A0A2K5E9B3-F1
#
_cell.length_a   1.000
_cell.length_b   1.000
_cell.length_c   1.000
_cell.angle_alpha   90.00
_cell.angle_beta   90.00
_cell.angle_gamma   90.00
#
_symmetry.space_group_name_H-M   'P 1'
#
loop_
_entity.id
_entity.type
_entity.pdbx_description
1 polymer ?
#
loop_
_entity_poly.entity_id
_entity_poly.type
_entity_poly.pdbx_seq_one_letter_code
_entity_poly.pdbx_strand_id
1 'polypeptide(L)'
;MMEEEELEFLEELEAMLQLMPEVQLAIEQVFPSQDPLDRADFNAVEYINTLFPTELEIRRLDDNIQTVVRGQTNMGQDGRQALEEAQKAIQQLFGKIEDIKDKAEKSEQMVKEITHDIKQLDHAKRHLTTSITTLNHLHMLAGEVANLLQGVMNVLEHFHKYMGIPQIRQLSKRVKPINWTTSKCKTSMHQRM
;
A
#
# COMPACT_ATOMS: atom_id res chain seq x y z
N MET A 1 -52.98 67.76 -39.26
CA MET A 1 -53.35 66.82 -40.35
C MET A 1 -52.67 65.47 -40.18
N MET A 2 -51.38 65.23 -40.47
CA MET A 2 -50.79 63.87 -40.23
C MET A 2 -50.60 63.51 -38.75
N GLU A 3 -50.21 64.46 -37.89
CA GLU A 3 -50.08 64.21 -36.44
C GLU A 3 -51.43 64.05 -35.72
N GLU A 4 -52.52 64.64 -36.25
CA GLU A 4 -53.86 64.51 -35.68
C GLU A 4 -54.50 63.16 -36.01
N GLU A 5 -54.29 62.64 -37.23
CA GLU A 5 -54.75 61.31 -37.64
C GLU A 5 -54.02 60.18 -36.89
N GLU A 6 -52.72 60.33 -36.59
CA GLU A 6 -51.98 59.36 -35.76
C GLU A 6 -52.43 59.36 -34.30
N LEU A 7 -52.80 60.52 -33.75
CA LEU A 7 -53.31 60.65 -32.38
C LEU A 7 -54.72 60.06 -32.23
N GLU A 8 -55.62 60.31 -33.20
CA GLU A 8 -56.96 59.67 -33.21
C GLU A 8 -56.84 58.14 -33.32
N PHE A 9 -55.90 57.63 -34.10
CA PHE A 9 -55.69 56.19 -34.27
C PHE A 9 -55.13 55.52 -33.01
N LEU A 10 -54.25 56.21 -32.26
CA LEU A 10 -53.74 55.74 -30.97
C LEU A 10 -54.82 55.73 -29.88
N GLU A 11 -55.66 56.77 -29.82
CA GLU A 11 -56.80 56.83 -28.90
C GLU A 11 -57.84 55.73 -29.20
N GLU A 12 -58.09 55.44 -30.48
CA GLU A 12 -59.02 54.38 -30.90
C GLU A 12 -58.47 52.98 -30.55
N LEU A 13 -57.16 52.76 -30.69
CA LEU A 13 -56.50 51.51 -30.32
C LEU A 13 -56.48 51.30 -28.79
N GLU A 14 -56.26 52.36 -28.01
CA GLU A 14 -56.31 52.34 -26.54
C GLU A 14 -57.73 52.03 -26.05
N ALA A 15 -58.76 52.59 -26.70
CA ALA A 15 -60.15 52.29 -26.43
C ALA A 15 -60.54 50.83 -26.79
N MET A 16 -59.94 50.24 -27.85
CA MET A 16 -60.14 48.83 -28.21
C MET A 16 -59.51 47.84 -27.21
N LEU A 17 -58.51 48.28 -26.44
CA LEU A 17 -57.83 47.47 -25.43
C LEU A 17 -58.49 47.55 -24.04
N GLN A 18 -59.43 48.48 -23.82
CA GLN A 18 -60.22 48.55 -22.60
C GLN A 18 -61.30 47.45 -22.61
N LEU A 19 -61.08 46.41 -21.80
CA LEU A 19 -62.05 45.35 -21.59
C LEU A 19 -63.30 45.89 -20.88
N MET A 20 -64.45 45.25 -21.13
CA MET A 20 -65.68 45.62 -20.43
C MET A 20 -65.50 45.45 -18.91
N PRO A 21 -66.06 46.36 -18.08
CA PRO A 21 -65.80 46.38 -16.63
C PRO A 21 -66.12 45.05 -15.93
N GLU A 22 -67.13 44.31 -16.40
CA GLU A 22 -67.50 43.01 -15.86
C GLU A 22 -66.43 41.93 -16.10
N VAL A 23 -65.74 42.01 -17.24
CA VAL A 23 -64.67 41.05 -17.61
C VAL A 23 -63.41 41.35 -16.80
N GLN A 24 -63.07 42.62 -16.59
CA GLN A 24 -61.97 43.04 -15.74
C GLN A 24 -62.14 42.54 -14.30
N LEU A 25 -63.34 42.75 -13.73
CA LEU A 25 -63.67 42.34 -12.37
C LEU A 25 -63.65 40.82 -12.20
N ALA A 26 -64.09 40.07 -13.21
CA ALA A 26 -64.03 38.61 -13.21
C ALA A 26 -62.59 38.09 -13.26
N ILE A 27 -61.71 38.75 -14.04
CA ILE A 27 -60.28 38.40 -14.10
C ILE A 27 -59.60 38.66 -12.75
N GLU A 28 -59.83 39.81 -12.12
CA GLU A 28 -59.26 40.13 -10.80
C GLU A 28 -59.75 39.19 -9.68
N GLN A 29 -61.01 38.72 -9.73
CA GLN A 29 -61.54 37.76 -8.77
C GLN A 29 -60.91 36.36 -8.89
N VAL A 30 -60.57 35.95 -10.12
CA VAL A 30 -59.99 34.62 -10.38
C VAL A 30 -58.46 34.64 -10.25
N PHE A 31 -57.83 35.78 -10.52
CA PHE A 31 -56.39 36.01 -10.42
C PHE A 31 -56.09 37.33 -9.68
N PRO A 32 -56.08 37.33 -8.33
CA PRO A 32 -55.61 38.49 -7.58
C PRO A 32 -54.08 38.58 -7.72
N SER A 33 -53.60 39.35 -8.69
CA SER A 33 -52.16 39.59 -8.83
C SER A 33 -51.74 40.84 -8.05
N GLN A 34 -50.59 40.73 -7.38
CA GLN A 34 -49.92 41.83 -6.68
C GLN A 34 -48.78 42.41 -7.53
N ASP A 35 -48.62 41.91 -8.76
CA ASP A 35 -47.56 42.33 -9.66
C ASP A 35 -47.88 43.72 -10.21
N PRO A 36 -47.00 44.72 -10.04
CA PRO A 36 -47.16 46.04 -10.64
C PRO A 36 -47.37 46.00 -12.16
N LEU A 37 -46.88 44.95 -12.85
CA LEU A 37 -46.98 44.79 -14.31
C LEU A 37 -48.39 44.43 -14.80
N ASP A 38 -49.25 43.91 -13.92
CA ASP A 38 -50.59 43.42 -14.29
C ASP A 38 -51.69 44.50 -14.13
N ARG A 39 -51.32 45.70 -13.68
CA ARG A 39 -52.29 46.77 -13.44
C ARG A 39 -52.77 47.38 -14.75
N ALA A 40 -54.06 47.69 -14.82
CA ALA A 40 -54.67 48.31 -16.00
C ALA A 40 -54.09 49.69 -16.35
N ASP A 41 -53.50 50.38 -15.36
CA ASP A 41 -52.83 51.69 -15.47
C ASP A 41 -51.30 51.56 -15.57
N PHE A 42 -50.76 50.38 -15.86
CA PHE A 42 -49.32 50.15 -15.89
C PHE A 42 -48.63 51.01 -16.96
N ASN A 43 -47.82 51.96 -16.51
CA ASN A 43 -46.96 52.77 -17.38
C ASN A 43 -45.54 52.19 -17.37
N ALA A 44 -45.17 51.52 -18.46
CA ALA A 44 -43.84 50.93 -18.61
C ALA A 44 -42.70 51.95 -18.49
N VAL A 45 -42.91 53.18 -18.99
CA VAL A 45 -41.90 54.24 -18.98
C VAL A 45 -41.69 54.77 -17.55
N GLU A 46 -42.77 55.03 -16.81
CA GLU A 46 -42.68 55.45 -15.41
C GLU A 46 -42.14 54.32 -14.52
N TYR A 47 -42.52 53.08 -14.77
CA TYR A 47 -42.01 51.93 -14.04
C TYR A 47 -40.50 51.73 -14.26
N ILE A 48 -40.03 51.83 -15.50
CA ILE A 48 -38.59 51.79 -15.79
C ILE A 48 -37.86 52.98 -15.16
N ASN A 49 -38.44 54.18 -15.21
CA ASN A 49 -37.85 55.38 -14.60
C ASN A 49 -37.89 55.38 -13.07
N THR A 50 -38.80 54.63 -12.44
CA THR A 50 -38.80 54.44 -10.97
C THR A 50 -37.76 53.42 -10.53
N LEU A 51 -37.51 52.40 -11.35
CA LEU A 51 -36.46 51.40 -11.13
C LEU A 51 -35.06 51.92 -11.50
N PHE A 52 -34.97 52.78 -12.51
CA PHE A 52 -33.73 53.38 -13.01
C PHE A 52 -33.93 54.89 -13.25
N PRO A 53 -33.98 55.71 -12.18
CA PRO A 53 -34.26 57.15 -12.28
C PRO A 53 -33.19 57.94 -13.02
N THR A 54 -32.00 57.35 -13.18
CA THR A 54 -30.92 57.94 -13.97
C THR A 54 -30.17 56.89 -14.76
N GLU A 55 -29.70 57.27 -15.95
CA GLU A 55 -28.80 56.45 -16.79
C GLU A 55 -27.51 56.04 -16.04
N LEU A 56 -27.14 56.79 -14.99
CA LEU A 56 -26.02 56.47 -14.11
C LEU A 56 -26.21 55.14 -13.37
N GLU A 57 -27.43 54.79 -12.97
CA GLU A 57 -27.70 53.52 -12.28
C GLU A 57 -27.62 52.33 -13.22
N ILE A 58 -28.03 52.51 -14.48
CA ILE A 58 -27.84 51.52 -15.54
C ILE A 58 -26.35 51.29 -15.78
N ARG A 59 -25.55 52.35 -15.88
CA ARG A 59 -24.09 52.24 -16.03
C ARG A 59 -23.43 51.55 -14.83
N ARG A 60 -23.86 51.86 -13.61
CA ARG A 60 -23.37 51.17 -12.40
C ARG A 60 -23.72 49.69 -12.39
N LEU A 61 -24.92 49.33 -12.83
CA LEU A 61 -25.32 47.93 -12.94
C LEU A 61 -24.44 47.21 -13.98
N ASP A 62 -24.16 47.84 -15.11
CA ASP A 62 -23.31 47.30 -16.16
C ASP A 62 -21.85 47.11 -15.68
N ASP A 63 -21.30 48.08 -14.93
CA ASP A 63 -19.98 47.98 -14.29
C ASP A 63 -19.93 46.84 -13.26
N ASN A 64 -21.00 46.65 -12.48
CA ASN A 64 -21.13 45.55 -11.53
C ASN A 64 -21.18 44.19 -12.24
N ILE A 65 -21.97 44.06 -13.32
CA ILE A 65 -22.05 42.86 -14.14
C ILE A 65 -20.68 42.54 -14.73
N GLN A 66 -19.99 43.53 -15.31
CA GLN A 66 -18.67 43.35 -15.89
C GLN A 66 -17.63 42.91 -14.85
N THR A 67 -17.71 43.45 -13.63
CA THR A 67 -16.84 43.06 -12.51
C THR A 67 -17.10 41.63 -12.07
N VAL A 68 -18.36 41.22 -11.95
CA VAL A 68 -18.74 39.85 -11.58
C VAL A 68 -18.32 38.84 -12.65
N VAL A 69 -18.55 39.12 -13.93
CA VAL A 69 -18.18 38.23 -15.05
C VAL A 69 -16.65 38.05 -15.12
N ARG A 70 -15.89 39.12 -14.93
CA ARG A 70 -14.42 39.05 -14.83
C ARG A 70 -13.98 38.25 -13.59
N GLY A 71 -14.60 38.48 -12.45
CA GLY A 71 -14.36 37.72 -11.22
C GLY A 71 -14.60 36.22 -11.41
N GLN A 72 -15.70 35.84 -12.06
CA GLN A 72 -16.01 34.45 -12.38
C GLN A 72 -15.02 33.83 -13.38
N THR A 73 -14.55 34.60 -14.37
CA THR A 73 -13.53 34.13 -15.32
C THR A 73 -12.22 33.80 -14.62
N ASN A 74 -11.78 34.68 -13.70
CA ASN A 74 -10.56 34.47 -12.91
C ASN A 74 -10.72 33.27 -11.95
N MET A 75 -11.83 33.18 -11.22
CA MET A 75 -12.13 32.05 -10.34
C MET A 75 -12.20 30.72 -11.11
N GLY A 76 -12.70 30.73 -12.36
CA GLY A 76 -12.73 29.57 -13.23
C GLY A 76 -11.33 29.13 -13.67
N GLN A 77 -10.42 30.07 -13.92
CA GLN A 77 -9.01 29.78 -14.21
C GLN A 77 -8.30 29.18 -13.00
N ASP A 78 -8.48 29.78 -11.81
CA ASP A 78 -7.89 29.29 -10.56
C ASP A 78 -8.38 27.86 -10.24
N GLY A 79 -9.69 27.61 -10.39
CA GLY A 79 -10.27 26.28 -10.20
C GLY A 79 -9.72 25.25 -11.19
N ARG A 80 -9.51 25.65 -12.45
CA ARG A 80 -8.93 24.78 -13.48
C ARG A 80 -7.46 24.47 -13.19
N GLN A 81 -6.70 25.45 -12.72
CA GLN A 81 -5.31 25.26 -12.34
C GLN A 81 -5.19 24.34 -11.11
N ALA A 82 -6.02 24.55 -10.08
CA ALA A 82 -6.06 23.68 -8.91
C ALA A 82 -6.41 22.22 -9.28
N LEU A 83 -7.34 22.02 -10.22
CA LEU A 83 -7.69 20.70 -10.72
C LEU A 83 -6.52 20.05 -11.48
N GLU A 84 -5.81 20.80 -12.31
CA GLU A 84 -4.65 20.29 -13.06
C GLU A 84 -3.50 19.91 -12.11
N GLU A 85 -3.25 20.72 -11.08
CA GLU A 85 -2.25 20.43 -10.04
C GLU A 85 -2.64 19.18 -9.24
N ALA A 86 -3.90 19.04 -8.85
CA ALA A 86 -4.41 17.84 -8.19
C ALA A 86 -4.26 16.59 -9.08
N GLN A 87 -4.57 16.71 -10.38
CA GLN A 87 -4.40 15.60 -11.33
C GLN A 87 -2.93 15.18 -11.47
N LYS A 88 -2.00 16.14 -11.56
CA LYS A 88 -0.55 15.85 -11.58
C LYS A 88 -0.10 15.18 -10.28
N ALA A 89 -0.56 15.65 -9.13
CA ALA A 89 -0.24 15.04 -7.84
C ALA A 89 -0.75 13.59 -7.75
N ILE A 90 -1.95 13.30 -8.26
CA ILE A 90 -2.52 11.95 -8.34
C ILE A 90 -1.68 11.05 -9.24
N GLN A 91 -1.26 11.53 -10.42
CA GLN A 91 -0.39 10.77 -11.32
C GLN A 91 0.96 10.43 -10.68
N GLN A 92 1.57 11.40 -9.99
CA GLN A 92 2.80 11.17 -9.24
C GLN A 92 2.60 10.15 -8.11
N LEU A 93 1.44 10.16 -7.44
CA LEU A 93 1.12 9.21 -6.39
C LEU A 93 1.01 7.79 -6.96
N PHE A 94 0.36 7.61 -8.11
CA PHE A 94 0.29 6.32 -8.78
C PHE A 94 1.67 5.77 -9.14
N GLY A 95 2.56 6.62 -9.69
CA GLY A 95 3.94 6.22 -9.95
C GLY A 95 4.69 5.78 -8.68
N LYS A 96 4.52 6.53 -7.57
CA LYS A 96 5.12 6.14 -6.28
C LYS A 96 4.57 4.82 -5.73
N ILE A 97 3.27 4.56 -5.90
CA ILE A 97 2.65 3.30 -5.48
C ILE A 97 3.22 2.14 -6.30
N GLU A 98 3.40 2.32 -7.61
CA GLU A 98 4.02 1.32 -8.49
C GLU A 98 5.47 1.05 -8.09
N ASP A 99 6.27 2.10 -7.85
CA ASP A 99 7.65 1.96 -7.36
C ASP A 99 7.74 1.20 -6.02
N ILE A 100 6.81 1.49 -5.10
CA ILE A 100 6.74 0.81 -3.80
C ILE A 100 6.38 -0.66 -3.99
N LYS A 101 5.40 -0.95 -4.87
CA LYS A 101 5.01 -2.32 -5.20
C LYS A 101 6.17 -3.12 -5.77
N ASP A 102 6.89 -2.56 -6.75
CA ASP A 102 8.04 -3.22 -7.38
C ASP A 102 9.18 -3.47 -6.39
N LYS A 103 9.45 -2.50 -5.49
CA LYS A 103 10.43 -2.67 -4.42
C LYS A 103 9.99 -3.72 -3.40
N ALA A 104 8.71 -3.77 -3.06
CA ALA A 104 8.15 -4.75 -2.15
C ALA A 104 8.26 -6.17 -2.74
N GLU A 105 7.97 -6.35 -4.02
CA GLU A 105 8.09 -7.64 -4.72
C GLU A 105 9.55 -8.12 -4.76
N LYS A 106 10.50 -7.23 -5.10
CA LYS A 106 11.94 -7.55 -5.04
C LYS A 106 12.40 -7.90 -3.63
N SER A 107 11.92 -7.17 -2.62
CA SER A 107 12.21 -7.44 -1.21
C SER A 107 11.65 -8.80 -0.77
N GLU A 108 10.42 -9.13 -1.18
CA GLU A 108 9.82 -10.44 -0.90
C GLU A 108 10.64 -11.58 -1.50
N GLN A 109 11.07 -11.43 -2.76
CA GLN A 109 11.90 -12.44 -3.42
C GLN A 109 13.25 -12.62 -2.71
N MET A 110 13.90 -11.52 -2.32
CA MET A 110 15.13 -11.58 -1.54
C MET A 110 14.95 -12.30 -0.20
N VAL A 111 13.86 -12.04 0.51
CA VAL A 111 13.54 -12.72 1.79
C VAL A 111 13.28 -14.21 1.56
N LYS A 112 12.63 -14.60 0.46
CA LYS A 112 12.45 -16.02 0.11
C LYS A 112 13.79 -16.73 -0.10
N GLU A 113 14.74 -16.08 -0.75
CA GLU A 113 16.09 -16.63 -0.95
C GLU A 113 16.86 -16.75 0.37
N ILE A 114 16.85 -15.69 1.19
CA ILE A 114 17.49 -15.72 2.53
C ILE A 114 16.92 -16.84 3.39
N THR A 115 15.59 -16.99 3.42
CA THR A 115 14.95 -18.05 4.22
C THR A 115 15.21 -19.45 3.67
N HIS A 116 15.40 -19.59 2.36
CA HIS A 116 15.83 -20.83 1.74
C HIS A 116 17.26 -21.20 2.19
N ASP A 117 18.18 -20.25 2.16
CA ASP A 117 19.57 -20.46 2.58
C ASP A 117 19.68 -20.79 4.07
N ILE A 118 18.89 -20.12 4.93
CA ILE A 118 18.81 -20.43 6.36
C ILE A 118 18.41 -21.90 6.57
N LYS A 119 17.43 -22.41 5.81
CA LYS A 119 17.03 -23.83 5.91
C LYS A 119 18.17 -24.77 5.49
N GLN A 120 18.91 -24.45 4.43
CA GLN A 120 20.06 -25.26 4.03
C GLN A 120 21.15 -25.28 5.11
N LEU A 121 21.43 -24.12 5.72
CA LEU A 121 22.36 -23.98 6.85
C LEU A 121 21.91 -24.81 8.06
N ASP A 122 20.61 -24.84 8.37
CA ASP A 122 20.07 -25.68 9.44
C ASP A 122 20.27 -27.17 9.19
N HIS A 123 20.05 -27.63 7.95
CA HIS A 123 20.35 -29.02 7.56
C HIS A 123 21.84 -29.33 7.74
N ALA A 124 22.72 -28.47 7.24
CA ALA A 124 24.16 -28.63 7.39
C ALA A 124 24.57 -28.69 8.88
N LYS A 125 24.06 -27.77 9.70
CA LYS A 125 24.31 -27.74 11.15
C LYS A 125 23.85 -29.03 11.82
N ARG A 126 22.65 -29.53 11.50
CA ARG A 126 22.13 -30.79 12.05
C ARG A 126 22.99 -31.99 11.66
N HIS A 127 23.43 -32.06 10.41
CA HIS A 127 24.33 -33.11 9.93
C HIS A 127 25.68 -33.05 10.65
N LEU A 128 26.25 -31.86 10.83
CA LEU A 128 27.48 -31.67 11.58
C LEU A 128 27.32 -32.07 13.05
N THR A 129 26.24 -31.64 13.72
CA THR A 129 25.96 -32.05 15.10
C THR A 129 25.85 -33.57 15.21
N THR A 130 25.13 -34.21 14.29
CA THR A 130 25.00 -35.67 14.28
C THR A 130 26.36 -36.34 14.08
N SER A 131 27.17 -35.85 13.14
CA SER A 131 28.51 -36.36 12.86
C SER A 131 29.42 -36.24 14.09
N ILE A 132 29.42 -35.09 14.77
CA ILE A 132 30.18 -34.87 16.01
C ILE A 132 29.71 -35.81 17.13
N THR A 133 28.40 -35.96 17.32
CA THR A 133 27.85 -36.89 18.32
C THR A 133 28.26 -38.33 18.03
N THR A 134 28.18 -38.78 16.77
CA THR A 134 28.62 -40.12 16.38
C THR A 134 30.12 -40.31 16.62
N LEU A 135 30.93 -39.30 16.33
CA LEU A 135 32.36 -39.34 16.57
C LEU A 135 32.68 -39.43 18.07
N ASN A 136 31.97 -38.68 18.91
CA ASN A 136 32.13 -38.74 20.37
C ASN A 136 31.75 -40.13 20.92
N HIS A 137 30.68 -40.75 20.41
CA HIS A 137 30.32 -42.12 20.78
C HIS A 137 31.42 -43.11 20.35
N LEU A 138 31.98 -42.96 19.14
CA LEU A 138 33.09 -43.80 18.69
C LEU A 138 34.34 -43.61 19.56
N HIS A 139 34.65 -42.37 19.95
CA HIS A 139 35.75 -42.09 20.86
C HIS A 139 35.57 -42.76 22.23
N MET A 140 34.35 -42.71 22.79
CA MET A 140 34.00 -43.37 24.03
C MET A 140 34.18 -44.90 23.94
N LEU A 141 33.65 -45.53 22.89
CA LEU A 141 33.80 -46.96 22.63
C LEU A 141 35.27 -47.37 22.48
N ALA A 142 36.06 -46.56 21.76
CA ALA A 142 37.49 -46.81 21.62
C ALA A 142 38.22 -46.77 22.98
N GLY A 143 37.83 -45.86 23.87
CA GLY A 143 38.33 -45.79 25.25
C GLY A 143 37.98 -47.03 26.08
N GLU A 144 36.74 -47.51 26.01
CA GLU A 144 36.31 -48.72 26.70
C GLU A 144 37.07 -49.96 26.22
N VAL A 145 37.24 -50.12 24.91
CA VAL A 145 38.02 -51.21 24.32
C VAL A 145 39.49 -51.13 24.77
N ALA A 146 40.07 -49.92 24.81
CA ALA A 146 41.43 -49.72 25.31
C ALA A 146 41.59 -50.15 26.78
N ASN A 147 40.61 -49.84 27.63
CA ASN A 147 40.61 -50.24 29.04
C ASN A 147 40.52 -51.76 29.20
N LEU A 148 39.63 -52.42 28.44
CA LEU A 148 39.51 -53.88 28.46
C LEU A 148 40.82 -54.56 28.03
N LEU A 149 41.46 -54.04 26.98
CA LEU A 149 42.74 -54.55 26.49
C LEU A 149 43.85 -54.38 27.53
N GLN A 150 43.88 -53.26 28.26
CA GLN A 150 44.79 -53.08 29.39
C GLN A 150 44.57 -54.14 30.48
N GLY A 151 43.31 -54.49 30.79
CA GLY A 151 42.98 -55.59 31.69
C GLY A 151 43.53 -56.94 31.22
N VAL A 152 43.36 -57.26 29.93
CA VAL A 152 43.93 -58.48 29.32
C VAL A 152 45.46 -58.48 29.40
N MET A 153 46.11 -57.34 29.20
CA MET A 153 47.56 -57.22 29.34
C MET A 153 48.03 -57.52 30.77
N ASN A 154 47.35 -56.96 31.78
CA ASN A 154 47.67 -57.20 33.18
C ASN A 154 47.53 -58.70 33.54
N VAL A 155 46.52 -59.38 33.02
CA VAL A 155 46.32 -60.83 33.22
C VAL A 155 47.44 -61.64 32.54
N LEU A 156 47.82 -61.28 31.31
CA LEU A 156 48.93 -61.94 30.60
C LEU A 156 50.28 -61.78 31.30
N GLU A 157 50.51 -60.63 31.94
CA GLU A 157 51.68 -60.38 32.74
C GLU A 157 51.72 -61.33 33.95
N HIS A 158 50.60 -61.48 34.66
CA HIS A 158 50.50 -62.43 35.77
C HIS A 158 50.71 -63.89 35.32
N PHE A 159 50.24 -64.26 34.13
CA PHE A 159 50.41 -65.60 33.56
C PHE A 159 51.83 -65.97 33.15
N HIS A 160 52.77 -65.01 33.09
CA HIS A 160 54.17 -65.33 32.82
C HIS A 160 54.75 -66.32 33.85
N LYS A 161 54.31 -66.24 35.11
CA LYS A 161 54.75 -67.15 36.20
C LYS A 161 54.27 -68.60 35.99
N TYR A 162 53.28 -68.82 35.13
CA TYR A 162 52.66 -70.13 34.89
C TYR A 162 52.95 -70.68 33.49
N MET A 163 53.94 -70.14 32.77
CA MET A 163 54.33 -70.55 31.41
C MET A 163 54.85 -72.00 31.31
N GLY A 164 55.11 -72.66 32.45
CA GLY A 164 55.37 -74.09 32.53
C GLY A 164 54.17 -74.95 32.12
N ILE A 165 52.95 -74.44 32.28
CA ILE A 165 51.71 -75.14 31.92
C ILE A 165 51.46 -75.01 30.39
N PRO A 166 51.39 -76.12 29.63
CA PRO A 166 51.28 -76.11 28.18
C PRO A 166 50.09 -75.29 27.65
N GLN A 167 48.93 -75.37 28.32
CA GLN A 167 47.69 -74.69 27.94
C GLN A 167 47.82 -73.16 28.09
N ILE A 168 48.44 -72.68 29.19
CA ILE A 168 48.66 -71.25 29.44
C ILE A 168 49.66 -70.69 28.43
N ARG A 169 50.70 -71.46 28.10
CA ARG A 169 51.68 -71.11 27.06
C ARG A 169 51.01 -70.99 25.69
N GLN A 170 50.12 -71.91 25.33
CA GLN A 170 49.38 -71.88 24.07
C GLN A 170 48.42 -70.68 24.00
N LEU A 171 47.72 -70.39 25.10
CA LEU A 171 46.83 -69.23 25.21
C LEU A 171 47.61 -67.92 25.05
N SER A 172 48.72 -67.74 25.78
CA SER A 172 49.57 -66.55 25.67
C SER A 172 50.11 -66.35 24.25
N LYS A 173 50.54 -67.43 23.57
CA LYS A 173 50.95 -67.37 22.15
C LYS A 173 49.83 -66.88 21.23
N ARG A 174 48.58 -67.26 21.48
CA ARG A 174 47.41 -66.83 20.68
C ARG A 174 47.02 -65.38 20.92
N VAL A 175 47.25 -64.84 22.13
CA VAL A 175 46.88 -63.44 22.47
C VAL A 175 47.98 -62.44 22.08
N LYS A 176 49.25 -62.84 22.03
CA LYS A 176 50.38 -62.01 21.56
C LYS A 176 50.15 -61.26 20.22
N PRO A 177 49.64 -61.90 19.13
CA PRO A 177 49.39 -61.20 17.88
C PRO A 177 48.31 -60.12 18.01
N ILE A 178 47.26 -60.35 18.81
CA ILE A 178 46.20 -59.37 19.09
C ILE A 178 46.77 -58.13 19.81
N ASN A 179 47.70 -58.35 20.73
CA ASN A 179 48.39 -57.26 21.43
C ASN A 179 49.27 -56.43 20.47
N TRP A 180 50.01 -57.08 19.57
CA TRP A 180 50.84 -56.40 18.57
C TRP A 180 50.01 -55.53 17.62
N THR A 181 48.91 -56.04 17.09
CA THR A 181 48.00 -55.28 16.23
C THR A 181 47.37 -54.11 16.99
N THR A 182 46.99 -54.33 18.25
CA THR A 182 46.43 -53.27 19.12
C THR A 182 47.44 -52.15 19.36
N SER A 183 48.68 -52.50 19.71
CA SER A 183 49.75 -51.51 19.97
C SER A 183 50.01 -50.66 18.72
N LYS A 184 50.05 -51.26 17.53
CA LYS A 184 50.16 -50.54 16.26
C LYS A 184 49.00 -49.58 16.02
N CYS A 185 47.76 -50.01 16.28
CA CYS A 185 46.58 -49.17 16.12
C CYS A 185 46.58 -47.99 17.11
N LYS A 186 46.94 -48.21 18.38
CA LYS A 186 47.02 -47.16 19.41
C LYS A 186 48.02 -46.06 19.04
N THR A 187 49.21 -46.44 18.56
CA THR A 187 50.22 -45.48 18.08
C THR A 187 49.74 -44.74 16.82
N SER A 188 49.09 -45.42 15.88
CA SER A 188 48.58 -44.80 14.65
C SER A 188 47.42 -43.84 14.89
N MET A 189 46.58 -44.06 15.91
CA MET A 189 45.50 -43.13 16.26
C MET A 189 46.04 -41.89 16.98
N HIS A 190 47.03 -42.05 17.87
CA HIS A 190 47.59 -40.93 18.62
C HIS A 190 48.40 -39.95 17.76
N GLN A 191 48.92 -40.39 16.60
CA GLN A 191 49.62 -39.56 15.62
C GLN A 191 48.72 -38.84 14.61
N ARG A 192 47.42 -39.21 14.55
CA ARG A 192 46.47 -38.67 13.56
C ARG A 192 45.37 -37.78 14.17
N MET A 193 45.30 -37.70 15.49
CA MET A 193 44.55 -36.65 16.21
C MET A 193 45.50 -35.51 16.55
#